data_AF-A0A497QNS1-F1
#
_entry.id   AF-A0A497QNS1-F1
#
_cell.length_a   1.000
_cell.length_b   1.000
_cell.length_c   1.000
_cell.angle_alpha   90.00
_cell.angle_beta   90.00
_cell.angle_gamma   90.00
#
_symmetry.space_group_name_H-M   'P 1'
#
loop_
_entity.id
_entity.type
_entity.pdbx_description
1 polymer ?
#
loop_
_entity_poly.entity_id
_entity_poly.type
_entity_poly.pdbx_seq_one_letter_code
_entity_poly.pdbx_strand_id
1 'polypeptide(L)'
;MTGKIIVGADEAGRGLIIGPMIIGACAVDESVMKEFKLLGIKDSKKYSSRTKLKMHAEMIKEKALAWSIKVLTAKDLNNYNKNGLTM
;
A
#
# COMPACT_ATOMS: atom_id res chain seq x y z
N MET A 1 24.91 1.27 -11.74
CA MET A 1 23.45 1.45 -11.65
C MET A 1 23.14 2.04 -10.28
N THR A 2 22.94 3.35 -10.19
CA THR A 2 22.57 4.05 -8.95
C THR A 2 21.28 4.80 -9.20
N GLY A 3 20.19 4.05 -9.38
CA GLY A 3 18.85 4.61 -9.45
C GLY A 3 18.35 4.94 -8.05
N LYS A 4 17.60 6.03 -7.89
CA LYS A 4 16.93 6.35 -6.64
C LYS A 4 15.76 5.38 -6.45
N ILE A 5 15.81 4.60 -5.38
CA ILE A 5 14.69 3.76 -4.95
C ILE A 5 13.71 4.64 -4.16
N ILE A 6 12.44 4.56 -4.52
CA ILE A 6 11.33 5.26 -3.87
C ILE A 6 10.49 4.21 -3.16
N VAL A 7 10.28 4.39 -1.87
CA VAL A 7 9.43 3.52 -1.06
C VAL A 7 8.22 4.31 -0.58
N GLY A 8 7.03 3.77 -0.81
CA GLY A 8 5.77 4.28 -0.29
C GLY A 8 5.10 3.24 0.59
N ALA A 9 4.44 3.69 1.65
CA ALA A 9 3.60 2.86 2.50
C ALA A 9 2.28 3.60 2.80
N ASP A 10 1.20 2.83 2.94
CA ASP A 10 -0.14 3.34 3.26
C ASP A 10 -0.93 2.26 4.00
N GLU A 11 -1.92 2.68 4.80
CA GLU A 11 -2.80 1.78 5.53
C GLU A 11 -4.28 1.95 5.18
N ALA A 12 -5.03 0.86 5.33
CA ALA A 12 -6.48 0.85 5.22
C ALA A 12 -7.09 0.14 6.42
N GLY A 13 -8.22 0.65 6.92
CA GLY A 13 -8.96 0.05 8.03
C GLY A 13 -8.59 0.57 9.42
N ARG A 14 -7.83 1.68 9.52
CA ARG A 14 -7.64 2.39 10.79
C ARG A 14 -8.97 2.93 11.33
N GLY A 15 -9.21 2.74 12.63
CA GLY A 15 -10.40 3.26 13.33
C GLY A 15 -11.70 2.47 13.08
N LEU A 16 -11.66 1.36 12.34
CA LEU A 16 -12.82 0.49 12.17
C LEU A 16 -13.03 -0.37 13.42
N ILE A 17 -14.29 -0.50 13.85
CA ILE A 17 -14.70 -1.40 14.94
C ILE A 17 -14.60 -2.86 14.49
N ILE A 18 -14.84 -3.13 13.20
CA ILE A 18 -14.89 -4.47 12.62
C ILE A 18 -13.95 -4.54 11.42
N GLY A 19 -13.18 -5.62 11.35
CA GLY A 19 -12.24 -5.91 10.26
C GLY A 19 -10.77 -5.66 10.65
N PRO A 20 -9.82 -6.22 9.89
CA PRO A 20 -8.41 -6.00 10.12
C PRO A 20 -7.96 -4.62 9.58
N MET A 21 -6.86 -4.12 10.13
CA MET A 21 -6.07 -3.08 9.49
C MET A 21 -5.09 -3.73 8.51
N ILE A 22 -4.96 -3.15 7.32
CA ILE A 22 -4.05 -3.60 6.27
C ILE A 22 -3.00 -2.51 6.06
N ILE A 23 -1.72 -2.88 6.08
CA ILE A 23 -0.60 -1.99 5.75
C ILE A 23 0.05 -2.52 4.48
N GLY A 24 0.15 -1.67 3.46
CA GLY A 24 0.86 -1.95 2.22
C GLY A 24 2.13 -1.14 2.13
N ALA A 25 3.22 -1.74 1.64
CA ALA A 25 4.45 -1.04 1.29
C ALA A 25 4.92 -1.49 -0.10
N CYS A 26 5.46 -0.55 -0.88
CA CYS A 26 5.93 -0.79 -2.24
C CYS A 26 7.21 0.01 -2.51
N ALA A 27 8.21 -0.65 -3.06
CA ALA A 27 9.48 -0.08 -3.47
C ALA A 27 9.61 -0.14 -5.00
N VAL A 28 9.93 1.00 -5.62
CA VAL A 28 10.07 1.15 -7.07
C VAL A 28 11.30 1.98 -7.40
N ASP A 29 11.89 1.75 -8.57
CA ASP A 29 12.85 2.70 -9.14
C ASP A 29 12.15 3.98 -9.60
N GLU A 30 12.91 5.08 -9.63
CA GLU A 30 12.43 6.37 -10.12
C GLU A 30 11.86 6.31 -11.54
N SER A 31 12.40 5.47 -12.42
CA SER A 31 11.91 5.27 -13.79
C SER A 31 10.50 4.68 -13.80
N VAL A 32 10.25 3.66 -12.98
CA VAL A 32 8.93 3.03 -12.81
C VAL A 32 7.95 4.03 -12.21
N MET A 33 8.38 4.85 -11.25
CA MET A 33 7.53 5.90 -10.70
C MET A 33 7.12 6.95 -11.76
N LYS A 34 8.02 7.31 -12.69
CA LYS A 34 7.69 8.19 -13.83
C LYS A 34 6.67 7.51 -14.75
N GLU A 35 6.86 6.22 -15.05
CA GLU A 35 5.91 5.44 -15.85
C GLU A 35 4.51 5.41 -15.20
N PHE A 36 4.41 5.15 -13.90
CA PHE A 36 3.14 5.14 -13.16
C PHE A 36 2.41 6.49 -13.26
N LYS A 37 3.15 7.61 -13.20
CA LYS A 37 2.57 8.95 -13.40
C LYS A 37 2.02 9.12 -14.82
N LEU A 38 2.76 8.69 -15.85
CA LEU A 38 2.31 8.75 -17.25
C LEU A 38 1.05 7.90 -17.47
N LEU A 39 0.98 6.71 -16.87
CA LEU A 39 -0.18 5.82 -16.93
C LEU A 39 -1.37 6.32 -16.11
N GLY A 40 -1.21 7.44 -15.39
CA GLY A 40 -2.26 8.03 -14.57
C GLY A 40 -2.66 7.13 -13.40
N ILE A 41 -1.68 6.42 -12.81
CA ILE A 41 -1.86 5.80 -11.51
C ILE A 41 -2.06 6.91 -10.47
N LYS A 42 -3.19 6.87 -9.77
CA LYS A 42 -3.66 7.93 -8.85
C LYS A 42 -3.97 7.35 -7.48
N ASP A 43 -4.34 8.22 -6.56
CA ASP A 43 -4.96 7.82 -5.30
C ASP A 43 -6.16 6.89 -5.55
N SER A 44 -6.24 5.79 -4.80
CA SER A 44 -7.25 4.73 -4.99
C SER A 44 -8.69 5.25 -4.86
N LYS A 45 -8.92 6.29 -4.06
CA LYS A 45 -10.23 6.93 -3.84
C LYS A 45 -10.68 7.73 -5.07
N LYS A 46 -9.76 8.06 -5.99
CA LYS A 46 -10.06 8.77 -7.24
C LYS A 46 -10.42 7.83 -8.39
N TYR A 47 -10.42 6.51 -8.17
CA TYR A 47 -10.91 5.54 -9.16
C TYR A 47 -12.42 5.36 -9.05
N SER A 48 -13.13 5.59 -10.16
CA SER A 48 -14.54 5.21 -10.30
C SER A 48 -14.71 3.73 -10.67
N SER A 49 -13.76 3.16 -11.42
CA SER A 49 -13.80 1.76 -11.86
C SER A 49 -12.97 0.86 -10.95
N ARG A 50 -13.65 -0.05 -10.25
CA ARG A 50 -13.00 -1.12 -9.45
C ARG A 50 -12.11 -2.02 -10.31
N THR A 51 -12.50 -2.27 -11.56
CA THR A 51 -11.73 -3.08 -12.50
C THR A 51 -10.41 -2.39 -12.85
N LYS A 52 -10.45 -1.09 -13.16
CA LYS A 52 -9.24 -0.31 -13.46
C LYS A 52 -8.30 -0.23 -12.26
N LEU A 53 -8.86 -0.07 -11.06
CA LEU A 53 -8.08 -0.08 -9.81
C LEU A 53 -7.35 -1.41 -9.63
N LYS A 54 -8.04 -2.55 -9.82
CA LYS A 54 -7.43 -3.88 -9.74
C LYS A 54 -6.33 -4.07 -10.78
N MET A 55 -6.58 -3.67 -12.02
CA MET A 55 -5.60 -3.77 -13.10
C MET A 55 -4.32 -2.99 -12.79
N HIS A 56 -4.46 -1.76 -12.27
CA HIS A 56 -3.32 -0.95 -11.86
C HIS A 56 -2.59 -1.56 -10.64
N ALA A 57 -3.31 -2.16 -9.69
CA ALA A 57 -2.68 -2.83 -8.56
C ALA A 57 -1.81 -4.02 -8.98
N GLU A 58 -2.28 -4.85 -9.93
CA GLU A 58 -1.47 -5.95 -10.47
C GLU A 58 -0.24 -5.44 -11.23
N MET A 59 -0.40 -4.39 -12.04
CA MET A 59 0.72 -3.75 -12.71
C MET A 59 1.77 -3.20 -11.74
N ILE A 60 1.34 -2.62 -10.61
CA ILE A 60 2.25 -2.15 -9.56
C ILE A 60 3.03 -3.33 -8.97
N LYS A 61 2.36 -4.44 -8.66
CA LYS A 61 3.02 -5.64 -8.10
C LYS A 61 4.05 -6.24 -9.06
N GLU A 62 3.76 -6.22 -10.36
CA GLU A 62 4.64 -6.74 -11.39
C GLU A 62 5.90 -5.89 -11.57
N LYS A 63 5.75 -4.56 -11.56
CA LYS A 63 6.85 -3.61 -11.82
C LYS A 63 7.60 -3.16 -10.57
N ALA A 64 7.10 -3.47 -9.38
CA ALA A 64 7.77 -3.13 -8.13
C ALA A 64 9.02 -3.97 -7.93
N LEU A 65 10.06 -3.34 -7.38
CA LEU A 65 11.27 -4.04 -6.94
C LEU A 65 10.95 -4.98 -5.77
N ALA A 66 10.10 -4.50 -4.86
CA ALA A 66 9.58 -5.27 -3.75
C ALA A 66 8.26 -4.66 -3.28
N TRP A 67 7.37 -5.48 -2.74
CA TRP A 67 6.18 -5.03 -2.05
C TRP A 67 5.87 -5.98 -0.90
N SER A 68 5.12 -5.49 0.09
CA SER A 68 4.66 -6.30 1.21
C SER A 68 3.28 -5.84 1.65
N ILE A 69 2.49 -6.79 2.14
CA ILE A 69 1.18 -6.54 2.73
C ILE A 69 1.19 -7.18 4.10
N LYS A 70 0.94 -6.36 5.14
CA LYS A 70 0.75 -6.83 6.50
C LYS A 70 -0.72 -6.68 6.87
N VAL A 71 -1.32 -7.80 7.30
CA VAL A 71 -2.65 -7.82 7.89
C VAL A 71 -2.49 -7.80 9.41
N LEU A 72 -3.14 -6.85 10.07
CA LEU A 72 -3.22 -6.72 11.51
C LEU A 72 -4.67 -6.94 11.95
N THR A 73 -4.92 -8.03 12.65
CA THR A 73 -6.24 -8.32 13.23
C THR A 73 -6.48 -7.44 14.46
N ALA A 74 -7.74 -7.38 14.92
CA ALA A 74 -8.07 -6.72 16.18
C ALA A 74 -7.26 -7.31 17.36
N LYS A 75 -6.96 -8.61 17.34
CA LYS A 75 -6.11 -9.25 18.35
C LYS A 75 -4.67 -8.72 18.31
N ASP A 76 -4.10 -8.57 17.12
CA ASP A 76 -2.75 -8.02 16.94
C ASP A 76 -2.68 -6.59 17.46
N LEU A 77 -3.64 -5.73 17.06
CA LEU A 77 -3.74 -4.35 17.51
C LEU A 77 -3.90 -4.25 19.03
N ASN A 78 -4.77 -5.09 19.61
CA ASN A 78 -4.95 -5.13 21.07
C ASN A 78 -3.68 -5.55 21.81
N ASN A 79 -2.87 -6.45 21.23
CA ASN A 79 -1.60 -6.84 21.82
C ASN A 79 -0.57 -5.70 21.76
N TYR A 80 -0.51 -4.95 20.66
CA TYR A 80 0.34 -3.76 20.58
C TYR A 80 -0.09 -2.68 21.58
N ASN A 81 -1.40 -2.41 21.70
CA ASN A 81 -1.94 -1.46 22.67
C ASN A 81 -1.58 -1.82 24.12
N LYS A 82 -1.62 -3.10 24.49
CA LYS A 82 -1.20 -3.57 25.82
C LYS A 82 0.29 -3.32 26.11
N ASN A 83 1.12 -3.27 25.08
CA ASN A 83 2.55 -2.98 25.19
C ASN A 83 2.86 -1.47 25.16
N GLY A 84 1.84 -0.61 25.31
CA GLY A 84 1.99 0.85 25.36
C GLY A 84 2.10 1.52 23.99
N LEU A 85 1.96 0.78 22.88
CA LEU A 85 1.91 1.35 21.54
C LEU A 85 0.47 1.76 21.23
N THR A 86 0.21 3.05 21.11
CA THR A 86 -1.09 3.56 20.64
C THR A 86 -1.11 3.62 19.12
N MET A 87 -2.05 2.91 18.50
CA MET A 87 -2.35 2.98 17.06
C MET A 87 -3.59 3.82 16.77
#